data_AF-A0A945PQ73-F1
#
_entry.id   AF-A0A945PQ73-F1
#
_cell.length_a   1.000
_cell.length_b   1.000
_cell.length_c   1.000
_cell.angle_alpha   90.00
_cell.angle_beta   90.00
_cell.angle_gamma   90.00
#
_symmetry.space_group_name_H-M   'P 1'
#
loop_
_entity.id
_entity.type
_entity.pdbx_description
1 polymer ?
#
loop_
_entity_poly.entity_id
_entity_poly.type
_entity_poly.pdbx_seq_one_letter_code
_entity_poly.pdbx_strand_id
1 'polypeptide(L)'
;MKWISSPILGACLHGGRAHLVAVETLLGRGLSRTIVVGMADAATRESRERLPAAMASCGFAFPRGKILFNLSPAQLPKGGLPLDLALAVGVMMEQGQVPRP
;
A
#
# COMPACT_ATOMS: atom_id res chain seq x y z
N MET A 1 14.47 -8.69 3.00
CA MET A 1 14.99 -7.50 3.69
C MET A 1 13.78 -6.80 4.31
N LYS A 2 13.57 -6.96 5.61
CA LYS A 2 12.37 -6.55 6.36
C LYS A 2 12.62 -5.13 6.89
N TRP A 3 11.86 -4.14 6.46
CA TRP A 3 12.08 -2.75 6.86
C TRP A 3 11.14 -2.41 8.02
N ILE A 4 11.63 -2.48 9.27
CA ILE A 4 11.26 -1.69 10.46
C ILE A 4 9.77 -1.62 10.92
N SER A 5 8.75 -1.88 10.10
CA SER A 5 7.32 -1.85 10.46
C SER A 5 6.62 -3.21 10.25
N SER A 6 5.61 -3.51 11.07
CA SER A 6 4.71 -4.65 10.86
C SER A 6 3.93 -4.45 9.55
N PRO A 7 4.04 -5.37 8.57
CA PRO A 7 3.28 -5.25 7.34
C PRO A 7 1.80 -5.51 7.58
N ILE A 8 0.95 -4.81 6.83
CA ILE A 8 -0.48 -5.16 6.72
C ILE A 8 -0.65 -6.17 5.58
N LEU A 9 -1.53 -7.15 5.79
CA LEU A 9 -1.82 -8.16 4.76
C LEU A 9 -2.94 -7.66 3.83
N GLY A 10 -2.69 -7.80 2.54
CA GLY A 10 -3.70 -7.77 1.48
C GLY A 10 -3.71 -9.09 0.71
N ALA A 11 -4.48 -9.12 -0.37
CA ALA A 11 -4.52 -10.26 -1.29
C ALA A 11 -4.51 -9.80 -2.74
N CYS A 12 -3.84 -10.56 -3.61
CA CYS A 12 -3.92 -10.39 -5.06
C CYS A 12 -4.38 -11.68 -5.73
N LEU A 13 -4.97 -11.58 -6.92
CA LEU A 13 -5.39 -12.74 -7.69
C LEU A 13 -4.39 -13.01 -8.82
N HIS A 14 -3.81 -14.20 -8.83
CA HIS A 14 -2.91 -14.63 -9.89
C HIS A 14 -3.20 -16.09 -10.26
N GLY A 15 -3.36 -16.37 -11.55
CA GLY A 15 -3.64 -17.73 -12.03
C GLY A 15 -4.88 -18.39 -11.41
N GLY A 16 -5.92 -17.61 -11.09
CA GLY A 16 -7.14 -18.11 -10.46
C GLY A 16 -7.02 -18.44 -8.96
N ARG A 17 -5.91 -18.06 -8.31
CA ARG A 17 -5.70 -18.24 -6.86
C ARG A 17 -5.42 -16.93 -6.17
N ALA A 18 -5.94 -16.80 -4.95
CA ALA A 18 -5.63 -15.67 -4.07
C ALA A 18 -4.27 -15.90 -3.40
N HIS A 19 -3.41 -14.89 -3.44
CA HIS A 19 -2.11 -14.89 -2.79
C HIS A 19 -2.06 -13.76 -1.76
N LEU A 20 -1.59 -14.07 -0.55
CA LEU A 20 -1.32 -13.04 0.45
C LEU A 20 -0.19 -12.13 -0.03
N VAL A 21 -0.41 -10.84 0.15
CA VAL A 21 0.56 -9.79 -0.15
C VAL A 21 0.81 -9.02 1.13
N ALA A 22 2.05 -9.02 1.59
CA ALA A 22 2.47 -8.13 2.66
C ALA A 22 2.74 -6.75 2.07
N VAL A 23 2.09 -5.74 2.64
CA VAL A 23 2.25 -4.33 2.30
C VAL A 23 3.03 -3.66 3.43
N GLU A 24 4.27 -3.29 3.14
CA GLU A 24 5.07 -2.43 4.02
C GLU A 24 4.97 -0.98 3.53
N THR A 25 4.71 -0.06 4.45
CA THR A 25 4.55 1.37 4.15
C THR A 25 5.63 2.17 4.86
N LEU A 26 6.22 3.13 4.14
CA LEU A 26 7.17 4.09 4.70
C LEU A 26 6.75 5.51 4.31
N LEU A 27 6.66 6.38 5.32
CA LEU A 27 6.47 7.82 5.14
C LEU A 27 7.81 8.55 5.23
N GLY A 28 8.10 9.38 4.23
CA GLY A 28 9.31 10.19 4.14
C GLY A 28 8.98 11.66 3.88
N ARG A 29 9.96 12.53 4.16
CA ARG A 29 9.84 13.98 3.92
C ARG A 29 10.17 14.33 2.46
N GLY A 30 9.78 15.53 2.03
CA GLY A 30 10.10 16.09 0.72
C GLY A 30 8.88 16.29 -0.18
N LEU A 31 9.10 16.29 -1.50
CA LEU A 31 8.03 16.44 -2.48
C LEU A 31 7.03 15.29 -2.42
N SER A 32 5.75 15.61 -2.62
CA SER A 32 4.66 14.63 -2.65
C SER A 32 4.87 13.63 -3.78
N ARG A 33 5.20 12.38 -3.42
CA ARG A 33 5.41 11.30 -4.38
C ARG A 33 5.09 9.95 -3.76
N THR A 34 4.15 9.24 -4.37
CA THR A 34 3.81 7.86 -4.00
C THR A 34 4.52 6.89 -4.95
N ILE A 35 5.19 5.90 -4.38
CA ILE A 35 5.96 4.87 -5.10
C ILE A 35 5.46 3.50 -4.67
N VAL A 36 5.15 2.62 -5.62
CA VAL A 36 4.77 1.22 -5.37
C VAL A 36 5.81 0.32 -6.03
N VAL A 37 6.41 -0.59 -5.26
CA VAL A 37 7.42 -1.57 -5.72
C VAL A 37 6.99 -3.00 -5.40
N GLY A 38 7.58 -3.98 -6.10
CA GLY A 38 7.27 -5.41 -5.91
C GLY A 38 6.35 -6.02 -6.97
N MET A 39 6.57 -5.72 -8.25
CA MET A 39 5.79 -6.28 -9.38
C MET A 39 4.27 -5.98 -9.34
N ALA A 40 3.90 -4.77 -8.92
CA ALA A 40 2.54 -4.26 -9.06
C ALA A 40 2.12 -4.05 -10.53
N ASP A 41 0.92 -4.49 -10.88
CA ASP A 41 0.28 -4.23 -12.16
C ASP A 41 -0.21 -2.78 -12.30
N ALA A 42 -0.80 -2.44 -13.45
CA ALA A 42 -1.30 -1.10 -13.72
C ALA A 42 -2.39 -0.68 -12.72
N ALA A 43 -3.37 -1.54 -12.47
CA ALA A 43 -4.48 -1.25 -11.56
C ALA A 43 -4.01 -0.96 -10.13
N THR A 44 -3.02 -1.72 -9.63
CA THR A 44 -2.40 -1.51 -8.32
C THR A 44 -1.58 -0.23 -8.28
N ARG A 45 -0.89 0.12 -9.38
CA ARG A 45 -0.15 1.39 -9.47
C ARG A 45 -1.09 2.59 -9.49
N GLU A 46 -2.24 2.49 -10.13
CA GLU A 46 -3.28 3.52 -10.13
C GLU A 46 -3.90 3.76 -8.76
N SER A 47 -3.80 2.82 -7.82
CA SER A 47 -4.22 3.02 -6.43
C SER A 47 -3.58 4.29 -5.83
N ARG A 48 -2.37 4.67 -6.27
CA ARG A 48 -1.71 5.91 -5.81
C ARG A 48 -2.52 7.18 -6.07
N GLU A 49 -3.37 7.18 -7.10
CA GLU A 49 -4.23 8.30 -7.48
C GLU A 49 -5.59 8.22 -6.78
N ARG A 50 -6.06 7.00 -6.46
CA ARG A 50 -7.34 6.77 -5.76
C ARG A 50 -7.25 6.93 -4.25
N LEU A 51 -6.12 6.56 -3.65
CA LEU A 51 -5.93 6.56 -2.19
C LEU A 51 -6.22 7.93 -1.54
N PRO A 52 -5.75 9.08 -2.06
CA PRO A 52 -6.04 10.37 -1.44
C PRO A 52 -7.54 10.67 -1.39
N ALA A 53 -8.26 10.40 -2.49
CA ALA A 53 -9.71 10.62 -2.56
C ALA A 53 -10.48 9.66 -1.64
N ALA A 54 -10.11 8.38 -1.62
CA ALA A 54 -10.73 7.37 -0.77
C ALA A 54 -10.52 7.69 0.73
N MET A 55 -9.30 8.02 1.13
CA MET A 55 -9.01 8.39 2.52
C MET A 55 -9.74 9.68 2.92
N ALA A 56 -9.75 10.69 2.05
CA ALA A 56 -10.47 11.94 2.31
C ALA A 56 -11.98 11.72 2.48
N SER A 57 -12.60 10.86 1.65
CA SER A 57 -14.02 10.51 1.77
C SER A 57 -14.35 9.82 3.09
N CYS A 58 -13.37 9.19 3.72
CA CYS A 58 -13.50 8.56 5.03
C CYS A 58 -13.07 9.47 6.19
N GLY A 59 -12.75 10.75 5.93
CA GLY A 59 -12.29 11.70 6.95
C GLY A 59 -10.83 11.57 7.37
N PHE A 60 -10.03 10.79 6.64
CA PHE A 60 -8.60 10.61 6.92
C PHE A 60 -7.73 11.52 6.05
N ALA A 61 -6.70 12.11 6.66
CA ALA A 61 -5.74 12.95 5.95
C ALA A 61 -4.68 12.11 5.22
N PHE A 62 -4.53 12.32 3.92
CA PHE A 62 -3.43 11.70 3.16
C PHE A 62 -2.12 12.48 3.40
N PRO A 63 -1.00 11.81 3.74
CA PRO A 63 0.22 12.50 4.12
C PRO A 63 0.84 13.25 2.95
N ARG A 64 1.38 14.44 3.24
CA ARG A 64 2.20 15.21 2.29
C ARG A 64 3.64 14.69 2.37
N GLY A 65 4.25 14.43 1.22
CA GLY A 65 5.63 13.95 1.14
C GLY A 65 5.76 12.62 0.40
N LYS A 66 6.88 11.93 0.66
CA LYS A 66 7.20 10.69 -0.03
C LYS A 66 6.51 9.52 0.67
N ILE A 67 5.81 8.69 -0.10
CA ILE A 67 5.21 7.45 0.38
C ILE A 67 5.82 6.31 -0.45
N LEU A 68 6.35 5.30 0.22
CA LEU A 68 6.84 4.08 -0.41
C LEU A 68 6.01 2.91 0.08
N PHE A 69 5.42 2.18 -0.86
CA PHE A 69 4.77 0.90 -0.63
C PHE A 69 5.64 -0.22 -1.20
N ASN A 70 6.03 -1.16 -0.36
CA ASN A 70 6.72 -2.37 -0.76
C ASN A 70 5.76 -3.57 -0.69
N LEU A 71 5.57 -4.26 -1.82
CA LEU A 71 4.70 -5.41 -1.93
C LEU A 71 5.53 -6.70 -1.96
N SER A 72 5.28 -7.59 -0.99
CA SER A 72 5.95 -8.90 -0.89
C SER A 72 4.93 -10.03 -1.00
N PRO A 73 5.24 -11.16 -1.66
CA PRO A 73 6.55 -11.56 -2.21
C PRO A 73 6.84 -10.92 -3.57
N ALA A 74 8.06 -10.44 -3.80
CA ALA A 74 8.41 -9.65 -4.99
C ALA A 74 8.35 -10.42 -6.32
N GLN A 75 8.30 -11.76 -6.30
CA GLN A 75 8.33 -12.62 -7.50
C GLN A 75 6.95 -12.91 -8.09
N LEU A 76 5.87 -12.60 -7.37
CA LEU A 76 4.51 -12.80 -7.86
C LEU A 76 3.98 -11.48 -8.44
N PRO A 77 3.43 -11.44 -9.66
CA PRO A 77 2.68 -10.29 -10.13
C PRO A 77 1.52 -9.98 -9.17
N LYS A 78 1.44 -8.74 -8.68
CA LYS A 78 0.29 -8.29 -7.87
C LYS A 78 -0.70 -7.60 -8.78
N GLY A 79 -1.80 -8.30 -9.06
CA GLY A 79 -2.90 -7.78 -9.85
C GLY A 79 -4.21 -8.53 -9.58
N GLY A 80 -5.24 -8.19 -10.34
CA GLY A 80 -6.53 -8.88 -10.33
C GLY A 80 -7.46 -8.59 -9.14
N LEU A 81 -6.94 -8.03 -8.04
CA LEU A 81 -7.73 -7.50 -6.93
C LEU A 81 -7.17 -6.14 -6.47
N PRO A 82 -8.02 -5.16 -6.11
CA PRO A 82 -7.55 -3.89 -5.58
C PRO A 82 -6.82 -4.08 -4.24
N LEU A 83 -5.62 -3.50 -4.11
CA LEU A 83 -4.88 -3.43 -2.86
C LEU A 83 -5.11 -2.11 -2.10
N ASP A 84 -6.02 -1.26 -2.59
CA ASP A 84 -6.30 0.08 -2.08
C ASP A 84 -6.55 0.10 -0.55
N LEU A 85 -7.33 -0.83 -0.01
CA LEU A 85 -7.58 -0.89 1.43
C LEU A 85 -6.29 -1.17 2.23
N ALA A 86 -5.49 -2.15 1.81
CA ALA A 86 -4.25 -2.50 2.50
C ALA A 86 -3.24 -1.35 2.43
N LEU A 87 -3.14 -0.67 1.29
CA LEU A 87 -2.28 0.50 1.14
C LEU A 87 -2.74 1.66 2.04
N ALA A 88 -4.04 1.95 2.08
CA ALA A 88 -4.61 3.00 2.94
C ALA A 88 -4.37 2.71 4.43
N VAL A 89 -4.61 1.47 4.87
CA VAL A 89 -4.35 1.06 6.26
C VAL A 89 -2.86 1.17 6.59
N GLY A 90 -1.98 0.78 5.67
CA GLY A 90 -0.54 0.96 5.85
C GLY A 90 -0.15 2.43 6.05
N VAL A 91 -0.81 3.37 5.34
CA VAL A 91 -0.61 4.81 5.58
C VAL A 91 -1.10 5.22 6.95
N MET A 92 -2.32 4.80 7.33
CA MET A 92 -2.91 5.12 8.64
C MET A 92 -2.08 4.58 9.82
N MET A 93 -1.47 3.39 9.66
CA MET A 93 -0.56 2.80 10.65
C MET A 93 0.73 3.61 10.82
N GLU A 94 1.30 4.14 9.73
CA GLU A 94 2.48 5.01 9.81
C GLU A 94 2.14 6.42 10.33
N GLN A 95 0.90 6.87 10.19
CA GLN A 95 0.39 8.10 10.81
C GLN A 95 -0.05 7.91 12.27
N GLY A 96 -0.03 6.69 12.81
CA GLY A 96 -0.46 6.38 14.18
C GLY A 96 -1.97 6.44 14.39
N GLN A 97 -2.77 6.40 13.32
CA GLN A 97 -4.24 6.44 13.38
C GLN A 97 -4.86 5.06 13.65
N VAL A 98 -4.13 3.99 13.31
CA VAL A 98 -4.55 2.60 13.50
C VAL A 98 -3.40 1.84 14.19
N PRO A 99 -3.66 0.98 15.18
CA PRO A 99 -2.63 0.19 15.84
C PRO A 99 -1.92 -0.74 14.85
N ARG A 100 -0.65 -1.01 15.10
CA ARG A 100 0.12 -2.00 14.34
C ARG A 100 -0.17 -3.40 14.89
N PRO A 101 -0.48 -4.39 14.03
CA PRO A 101 -0.61 -5.78 14.44
C PRO A 101 0.73 -6.40 14.83
#